data_AF-A0A743ST03-F1
#
_entry.id   AF-A0A743ST03-F1
#
_cell.length_a   1.000
_cell.length_b   1.000
_cell.length_c   1.000
_cell.angle_alpha   90.00
_cell.angle_beta   90.00
_cell.angle_gamma   90.00
#
_symmetry.space_group_name_H-M   'P 1'
#
loop_
_entity.id
_entity.type
_entity.pdbx_description
1 polymer ?
#
loop_
_entity_poly.entity_id
_entity_poly.type
_entity_poly.pdbx_seq_one_letter_code
_entity_poly.pdbx_strand_id
1 'polypeptide(L)' 'MSSLAMVDYINAERKAKAEEEGLTFPCRKYRRLKHKNFMAKVPKVLGETSAKFLADDIYAVG' A
#
# COMPACT_ATOMS: atom_id res chain seq x y z
N MET A 1 -3.31 12.26 2.10
CA MET A 1 -3.60 10.81 2.08
C MET A 1 -2.63 10.12 3.01
N SER A 2 -3.11 9.35 4.00
CA SER A 2 -2.22 8.53 4.83
C SER A 2 -1.83 7.24 4.11
N SER A 3 -0.76 6.58 4.54
CA SER A 3 -0.33 5.29 3.97
C SER A 3 -1.39 4.19 4.13
N LEU A 4 -2.20 4.24 5.20
CA LEU A 4 -3.36 3.37 5.41
C LEU A 4 -4.47 3.67 4.38
N ALA A 5 -4.86 4.94 4.24
CA ALA A 5 -5.86 5.35 3.26
C ALA A 5 -5.44 5.00 1.82
N MET A 6 -4.13 5.05 1.52
CA MET A 6 -3.60 4.65 0.21
C MET A 6 -3.77 3.14 -0.04
N VAL A 7 -3.54 2.31 0.98
CA VAL A 7 -3.74 0.85 0.87
C VAL A 7 -5.22 0.53 0.64
N ASP A 8 -6.11 1.24 1.32
CA ASP A 8 -7.55 1.07 1.15
C ASP A 8 -8.01 1.52 -0.24
N TYR A 9 -7.50 2.65 -0.72
CA TYR A 9 -7.74 3.11 -2.10
C TYR A 9 -7.30 2.07 -3.14
N ILE A 10 -6.07 1.54 -3.03
CA ILE A 10 -5.56 0.52 -3.96
C ILE A 10 -6.41 -0.76 -3.90
N ASN A 11 -6.86 -1.15 -2.71
CA ASN A 11 -7.72 -2.33 -2.55
C ASN A 11 -9.12 -2.11 -3.14
N ALA A 12 -9.68 -0.91 -3.01
CA ALA A 12 -10.96 -0.54 -3.61
C ALA A 12 -10.88 -0.58 -5.15
N GLU A 13 -9.81 -0.03 -5.72
CA GLU A 13 -9.58 -0.07 -7.17
C GLU A 13 -9.41 -1.51 -7.68
N ARG A 14 -8.65 -2.34 -6.95
CA ARG A 14 -8.50 -3.77 -7.27
C ARG A 14 -9.81 -4.54 -7.17
N LYS A 15 -10.67 -4.18 -6.22
CA LYS A 15 -12.00 -4.77 -6.08
C LYS A 15 -12.88 -4.39 -7.27
N ALA A 16 -12.93 -3.12 -7.64
CA ALA A 16 -13.68 -2.65 -8.81
C ALA A 16 -13.24 -3.37 -10.10
N LYS A 17 -11.92 -3.47 -10.34
CA LYS A 17 -11.37 -4.20 -11.50
C LYS A 17 -11.69 -5.70 -11.48
N ALA A 18 -11.74 -6.31 -10.30
CA ALA A 18 -12.14 -7.71 -10.18
C ALA A 18 -13.62 -7.89 -10.55
N GLU A 19 -14.48 -7.01 -10.05
CA GLU A 19 -15.92 -7.03 -10.32
C GLU A 19 -16.25 -6.76 -11.79
N GLU A 20 -15.54 -5.83 -12.44
CA GLU A 20 -15.65 -5.58 -13.90
C GLU A 20 -15.30 -6.82 -14.73
N GLU A 21 -14.33 -7.62 -14.28
CA GLU A 21 -13.94 -8.87 -14.93
C GLU A 21 -14.80 -10.08 -14.51
N GLY A 22 -15.83 -9.87 -13.66
CA GLY A 22 -16.67 -10.93 -13.13
C GLY A 22 -15.96 -11.86 -12.13
N LEU A 23 -14.83 -11.44 -11.59
CA LEU A 23 -14.05 -12.16 -10.59
C LEU A 23 -14.42 -11.71 -9.17
N THR A 24 -14.29 -12.62 -8.20
CA THR A 24 -14.42 -12.27 -6.78
C THR A 24 -13.14 -11.63 -6.26
N PHE A 25 -13.27 -10.64 -5.37
CA PHE A 25 -12.13 -10.08 -4.66
C PHE A 25 -12.10 -10.58 -3.20
N PRO A 26 -10.95 -11.04 -2.67
CA PRO A 26 -9.64 -11.16 -3.33
C PRO A 26 -9.48 -12.45 -4.16
N CYS A 27 -8.80 -12.36 -5.31
CA CYS A 27 -8.47 -13.50 -6.17
C CYS A 27 -6.97 -13.56 -6.53
N ARG A 28 -6.58 -14.55 -7.34
CA ARG A 28 -5.19 -14.75 -7.77
C ARG A 28 -4.65 -13.55 -8.57
N LYS A 29 -5.51 -12.93 -9.41
CA LYS A 29 -5.19 -11.75 -10.21
C LYS A 29 -5.18 -10.47 -9.36
N TYR A 30 -6.20 -10.30 -8.51
CA TYR A 30 -6.37 -9.14 -7.65
C TYR A 30 -6.22 -9.51 -6.17
N ARG A 31 -4.97 -9.62 -5.70
CA ARG A 31 -4.66 -9.91 -4.29
C ARG A 31 -4.90 -8.69 -3.42
N ARG A 32 -5.43 -8.91 -2.21
CA ARG A 32 -5.54 -7.87 -1.17
C ARG A 32 -4.15 -7.40 -0.74
N LEU A 33 -3.92 -6.09 -0.84
CA LEU A 33 -2.72 -5.43 -0.33
C LEU A 33 -2.86 -5.23 1.18
N LYS A 34 -1.84 -5.64 1.94
CA LYS A 34 -1.71 -5.34 3.38
C LYS A 34 -0.74 -4.19 3.56
N HIS A 35 -1.02 -3.31 4.51
CA HIS A 35 -0.17 -2.15 4.82
C HIS A 35 1.29 -2.52 5.08
N LYS A 36 1.56 -3.58 5.87
CA LYS A 36 2.92 -4.09 6.09
C LYS A 36 3.69 -4.43 4.81
N ASN A 37 3.01 -5.00 3.82
CA ASN A 37 3.64 -5.38 2.55
C ASN A 37 3.87 -4.15 1.65
N PHE A 38 3.03 -3.13 1.80
CA PHE A 38 3.18 -1.85 1.12
C PHE A 38 4.40 -1.12 1.69
N MET A 39 4.50 -0.94 3.01
CA MET A 39 5.65 -0.31 3.67
C MET A 39 6.97 -1.00 3.37
N ALA A 40 7.02 -2.33 3.34
CA ALA A 40 8.25 -3.07 2.99
C ALA A 40 8.76 -2.81 1.55
N LYS A 41 7.89 -2.34 0.65
CA LYS A 41 8.24 -2.01 -0.74
C LYS A 41 8.54 -0.54 -0.97
N VAL A 42 8.02 0.35 -0.13
CA VAL A 42 8.17 1.81 -0.29
C VAL A 42 9.64 2.22 -0.40
N PRO A 43 10.56 1.80 0.49
CA PRO A 43 11.98 2.14 0.36
C PRO A 43 12.63 1.62 -0.92
N LYS A 44 12.18 0.46 -1.42
CA LYS A 44 12.72 -0.12 -2.68
C LYS A 44 12.29 0.68 -3.91
N VAL A 45 11.05 1.20 -3.90
CA VAL A 45 10.49 1.96 -5.02
C VAL A 45 11.00 3.40 -5.03
N LEU A 46 11.11 4.02 -3.85
CA LEU A 46 11.59 5.39 -3.71
C LEU A 46 13.13 5.51 -3.67
N GLY A 47 13.82 4.39 -3.80
CA GLY A 47 15.27 4.29 -3.58
C GLY A 47 15.61 4.18 -2.10
N GLU A 48 16.58 3.32 -1.78
CA GLU A 48 17.00 3.06 -0.38
C GLU A 48 17.52 4.32 0.33
N THR A 49 17.85 5.36 -0.44
CA THR A 49 18.27 6.69 0.04
C THR A 49 17.12 7.62 0.37
N SER A 50 15.86 7.25 0.11
CA SER A 50 14.69 8.06 0.51
C SER A 50 14.63 8.29 2.03
N ALA A 51 15.15 7.34 2.82
CA ALA A 51 15.31 7.48 4.26
C ALA A 51 16.33 8.55 4.69
N LYS A 52 17.19 9.05 3.78
CA LYS A 52 18.14 10.14 4.10
C LYS A 52 17.46 11.50 4.24
N PHE A 53 16.22 11.64 3.76
CA PHE A 53 15.45 12.89 3.83
C PHE A 53 14.21 12.67 4.70
N LEU A 54 14.35 12.82 6.02
CA LEU A 54 13.25 13.08 6.96
C LEU A 54 12.02 12.14 6.85
N ALA A 55 12.21 10.86 6.51
CA ALA A 55 11.11 9.92 6.31
C ALA A 55 10.64 9.24 7.61
N ASP A 56 11.45 9.28 8.66
CA ASP A 56 11.07 8.84 10.00
C ASP A 56 10.72 10.08 10.83
N ASP A 57 9.45 10.48 10.80
CA ASP A 57 8.89 11.19 11.95
C ASP A 57 8.93 10.19 13.10
N ILE A 58 9.96 10.31 13.94
CA ILE A 58 9.99 9.69 15.26
C ILE A 58 8.85 10.35 16.02
N TYR A 59 7.65 9.79 15.92
CA TYR A 59 6.63 9.99 16.95
C TYR A 59 7.17 9.33 18.22
N ALA A 60 8.11 10.02 18.87
CA ALA A 60 8.45 9.79 20.25
C ALA A 60 7.15 10.08 21.00
N VAL A 61 6.50 9.01 21.45
CA VAL A 61 5.49 9.07 22.50
C VAL A 61 6.19 9.72 23.69
N GLY A 62 5.90 11.00 23.91
CA GLY A 62 6.11 11.72 25.15
C GLY A 62 4.85 11.67 25.98
#